data_AF-G2DGW6-F1
#
_entry.id   AF-G2DGW6-F1
#
_cell.length_a   1.000
_cell.length_b   1.000
_cell.length_c   1.000
_cell.angle_alpha   90.00
_cell.angle_beta   90.00
_cell.angle_gamma   90.00
#
_symmetry.space_group_name_H-M   'P 1'
#
loop_
_entity.id
_entity.type
_entity.pdbx_description
1 polymer ?
#
loop_
_entity_poly.entity_id
_entity_poly.type
_entity_poly.pdbx_seq_one_letter_code
_entity_poly.pdbx_strand_id
1 'polypeptide(L)'
;MACNRPGTPLPKPSGEHTLRQELIEETFPIFLLEIEREECLFQSVEAIADYLREHIEAHPSARYIATFDHFAHTRELPEGQVADSIHSAINLVFCFGLTLQEPETLAIRPRSIGICDSGDRFIITFMEPPMPVVNAAMEHWAHSLIKRPKPACAMRAS
;
A
#
# COMPACT_ATOMS: atom_id res chain seq x y z
N MET A 1 7.22 -17.27 73.16
CA MET A 1 7.48 -16.25 72.12
C MET A 1 7.78 -16.96 70.82
N ALA A 2 6.81 -17.06 69.92
CA ALA A 2 7.00 -17.57 68.56
C ALA A 2 6.85 -16.39 67.60
N CYS A 3 7.93 -16.11 66.88
CA CYS A 3 8.06 -14.96 65.99
C CYS A 3 7.21 -15.20 64.73
N ASN A 4 6.15 -14.41 64.55
CA ASN A 4 5.29 -14.44 63.38
C ASN A 4 6.03 -13.74 62.22
N ARG A 5 6.70 -14.50 61.34
CA ARG A 5 7.27 -13.91 60.12
C ARG A 5 6.14 -13.70 59.12
N PRO A 6 5.98 -12.49 58.54
CA PRO A 6 5.07 -12.32 57.41
C PRO A 6 5.56 -13.18 56.26
N GLY A 7 4.69 -14.08 55.78
CA GLY A 7 4.95 -14.89 54.60
C GLY A 7 5.30 -13.99 53.43
N THR A 8 6.39 -14.30 52.75
CA THR A 8 6.77 -13.71 51.47
C THR A 8 5.56 -13.80 50.53
N PRO A 9 5.20 -12.73 49.80
CA PRO A 9 4.12 -12.80 48.81
C PRO A 9 4.45 -13.92 47.83
N LEU A 10 3.47 -14.79 47.57
CA LEU A 10 3.55 -15.77 46.49
C LEU A 10 3.87 -15.01 45.18
N PRO A 11 4.76 -15.52 44.32
CA PRO A 11 5.01 -14.91 43.02
C PRO A 11 3.66 -14.84 42.27
N LYS A 12 3.34 -13.65 41.73
CA LYS A 12 2.15 -13.49 40.88
C LYS A 12 2.22 -14.53 39.76
N PRO A 13 1.13 -15.25 39.46
CA PRO A 13 1.13 -16.21 38.36
C PRO A 13 1.55 -15.49 37.08
N SER A 14 2.44 -16.12 36.31
CA SER A 14 2.91 -15.64 35.01
C SER A 14 1.70 -15.22 34.18
N GLY A 15 1.64 -13.94 33.84
CA GLY A 15 0.46 -13.31 33.27
C GLY A 15 -0.03 -14.05 32.03
N GLU A 16 -1.31 -14.39 32.03
CA GLU A 16 -2.02 -14.90 30.87
C GLU A 16 -1.94 -13.86 29.74
N HIS A 17 -1.28 -14.21 28.65
CA HIS A 17 -1.15 -13.35 27.48
C HIS A 17 -2.40 -13.52 26.61
N THR A 18 -3.38 -12.63 26.77
CA THR A 18 -4.60 -12.64 25.96
C THR A 18 -4.44 -11.70 24.75
N LEU A 19 -4.55 -12.25 23.54
CA LEU A 19 -4.70 -11.44 22.33
C LEU A 19 -6.04 -10.70 22.38
N ARG A 20 -6.00 -9.37 22.23
CA ARG A 20 -7.21 -8.53 22.18
C ARG A 20 -7.42 -8.06 20.75
N GLN A 21 -8.67 -8.13 20.31
CA GLN A 21 -9.10 -7.48 19.08
C GLN A 21 -9.51 -6.05 19.41
N GLU A 22 -8.89 -5.08 18.75
CA GLU A 22 -9.18 -3.66 18.90
C GLU A 22 -9.42 -3.05 17.51
N LEU A 23 -10.34 -2.08 17.41
CA LEU A 23 -10.65 -1.37 16.17
C LEU A 23 -10.09 0.05 16.28
N ILE A 24 -9.16 0.40 15.39
CA ILE A 24 -8.49 1.71 15.40
C ILE A 24 -9.14 2.66 14.39
N GLU A 25 -9.68 2.14 13.28
CA GLU A 25 -10.35 2.92 12.22
C GLU A 25 -11.61 2.15 11.72
N GLU A 26 -12.77 2.81 11.67
CA GLU A 26 -14.04 2.22 11.19
C GLU A 26 -14.20 2.27 9.66
N THR A 27 -13.48 3.18 8.99
CA THR A 27 -13.56 3.41 7.55
C THR A 27 -12.17 3.40 6.94
N PHE A 28 -11.96 2.58 5.91
CA PHE A 28 -10.72 2.53 5.13
C PHE A 28 -10.97 3.13 3.74
N PRO A 29 -10.96 4.47 3.60
CA PRO A 29 -11.08 5.09 2.29
C PRO A 29 -9.94 4.65 1.37
N ILE A 30 -10.28 4.44 0.10
CA ILE A 30 -9.31 4.10 -0.94
C ILE A 30 -9.38 5.14 -2.05
N PHE A 31 -8.22 5.38 -2.67
CA PHE A 31 -8.15 5.97 -4.00
C PHE A 31 -8.16 4.86 -5.04
N LEU A 32 -8.85 5.13 -6.13
CA LEU A 32 -8.92 4.28 -7.31
C LEU A 32 -8.77 5.17 -8.54
N LEU A 33 -7.75 4.90 -9.35
CA LEU A 33 -7.50 5.55 -10.62
C LEU A 33 -7.58 4.52 -11.73
N GLU A 34 -8.46 4.75 -12.69
CA GLU A 34 -8.56 3.99 -13.93
C GLU A 34 -7.80 4.74 -15.03
N ILE A 35 -6.97 4.02 -15.79
CA ILE A 35 -6.17 4.58 -16.88
C ILE A 35 -6.35 3.69 -18.10
N GLU A 36 -6.98 4.23 -19.15
CA GLU A 36 -7.10 3.55 -20.44
C GLU A 36 -5.69 3.25 -21.01
N ARG A 37 -5.52 2.13 -21.71
CA ARG A 37 -4.20 1.73 -22.23
C ARG A 37 -3.57 2.78 -23.14
N GLU A 38 -4.37 3.46 -23.94
CA GLU A 38 -3.93 4.49 -24.87
C GLU A 38 -3.44 5.73 -24.12
N GLU A 39 -3.93 5.97 -22.90
CA GLU A 39 -3.58 7.10 -22.04
C GLU A 39 -2.43 6.76 -21.10
N CYS A 40 -2.17 5.48 -20.80
CA CYS A 40 -1.06 5.07 -19.96
C CYS A 40 0.30 5.20 -20.68
N LEU A 41 1.31 5.72 -19.97
CA LEU A 41 2.70 5.75 -20.44
C LEU A 41 3.31 4.35 -20.66
N PHE A 42 2.78 3.35 -19.97
CA PHE A 42 3.29 1.98 -19.95
C PHE A 42 2.26 1.00 -20.51
N GLN A 43 2.68 -0.24 -20.77
CA GLN A 43 1.84 -1.26 -21.41
C GLN A 43 1.78 -2.58 -20.62
N SER A 44 2.42 -2.66 -19.46
CA SER A 44 2.32 -3.81 -18.55
C SER A 44 2.35 -3.38 -17.08
N VAL A 45 1.84 -4.25 -16.20
CA VAL A 45 1.84 -4.00 -14.75
C VAL A 45 3.25 -3.93 -14.17
N GLU A 46 4.20 -4.68 -14.73
CA GLU A 46 5.60 -4.70 -14.30
C GLU A 46 6.27 -3.36 -14.61
N ALA A 47 6.06 -2.81 -15.81
CA ALA A 47 6.61 -1.52 -16.19
C ALA A 47 6.04 -0.37 -15.33
N ILE A 48 4.74 -0.42 -15.01
CA ILE A 48 4.11 0.51 -14.07
C ILE A 48 4.72 0.35 -12.67
N ALA A 49 4.88 -0.90 -12.21
CA ALA A 49 5.43 -1.21 -10.90
C ALA A 49 6.87 -0.71 -10.75
N ASP A 50 7.71 -0.91 -11.76
CA ASP A 50 9.09 -0.42 -11.78
C ASP A 50 9.15 1.11 -11.72
N TYR A 51 8.33 1.79 -12.52
CA TYR A 51 8.26 3.24 -12.52
C TYR A 51 7.79 3.83 -11.18
N LEU A 52 6.76 3.23 -10.56
CA LEU A 52 6.31 3.66 -9.24
C LEU A 52 7.32 3.32 -8.14
N ARG A 53 8.04 2.20 -8.25
CA ARG A 53 9.15 1.86 -7.36
C ARG A 53 10.23 2.92 -7.40
N GLU A 54 10.60 3.41 -8.58
CA GLU A 54 11.57 4.52 -8.73
C GLU A 54 11.10 5.79 -7.99
N HIS A 55 9.81 6.12 -8.07
CA HIS A 55 9.25 7.26 -7.32
C HIS A 55 9.31 7.07 -5.81
N ILE A 56 9.00 5.85 -5.33
CA ILE A 56 9.10 5.50 -3.93
C ILE A 56 10.55 5.60 -3.45
N GLU A 57 11.51 5.06 -4.21
CA GLU A 57 12.93 5.08 -3.85
C GLU A 57 13.55 6.48 -3.91
N ALA A 58 13.07 7.34 -4.81
CA ALA A 58 13.52 8.73 -4.92
C ALA A 58 12.94 9.64 -3.82
N HIS A 59 11.84 9.25 -3.17
CA HIS A 59 11.18 10.08 -2.18
C HIS A 59 11.93 10.08 -0.84
N PRO A 60 12.31 11.24 -0.28
CA PRO A 60 13.23 11.33 0.87
C PRO A 60 12.71 10.70 2.17
N SER A 61 11.40 10.54 2.29
CA SER A 61 10.76 9.96 3.47
C SER A 61 10.11 8.60 3.22
N ALA A 62 10.21 8.05 2.01
CA ALA A 62 9.63 6.75 1.69
C ALA A 62 10.72 5.67 1.57
N ARG A 63 10.35 4.42 1.81
CA ARG A 63 11.21 3.27 1.66
C ARG A 63 10.44 2.13 1.00
N TYR A 64 10.90 1.70 -0.16
CA TYR A 64 10.44 0.47 -0.80
C TYR A 64 10.81 -0.75 0.07
N ILE A 65 9.89 -1.71 0.16
CA ILE A 65 10.04 -2.93 0.97
C ILE A 65 10.01 -4.17 0.07
N ALA A 66 8.95 -4.33 -0.73
CA ALA A 66 8.78 -5.51 -1.57
C ALA A 66 7.80 -5.26 -2.72
N THR A 67 7.88 -6.13 -3.72
CA THR A 67 6.88 -6.30 -4.77
C THR A 67 6.27 -7.68 -4.58
N PHE A 68 4.96 -7.75 -4.60
CA PHE A 68 4.21 -8.99 -4.45
C PHE A 68 3.34 -9.21 -5.68
N ASP A 69 3.61 -10.28 -6.42
CA ASP A 69 2.76 -10.73 -7.52
C ASP A 69 1.55 -11.45 -6.94
N HIS A 70 0.50 -10.67 -6.69
CA HIS A 70 -0.73 -11.16 -6.08
C HIS A 70 -1.46 -12.11 -7.03
N PHE A 71 -1.44 -11.80 -8.32
CA PHE A 71 -2.10 -12.60 -9.34
C PHE A 71 -1.50 -14.01 -9.43
N ALA A 72 -0.18 -14.11 -9.57
CA ALA A 72 0.51 -15.40 -9.61
C ALA A 72 0.29 -16.15 -8.30
N HIS A 73 0.45 -15.48 -7.16
CA HIS A 73 0.22 -16.09 -5.85
C HIS A 73 -1.16 -16.73 -5.74
N THR A 74 -2.23 -15.98 -6.06
CA THR A 74 -3.59 -16.52 -5.97
C THR A 74 -3.80 -17.66 -6.97
N ARG A 75 -3.26 -17.57 -8.20
CA ARG A 75 -3.41 -18.62 -9.22
C ARG A 75 -2.70 -19.93 -8.91
N GLU A 76 -1.64 -19.88 -8.10
CA GLU A 76 -0.90 -21.07 -7.65
C GLU A 76 -1.60 -21.86 -6.53
N LEU A 77 -2.58 -21.25 -5.85
CA LEU A 77 -3.29 -21.90 -4.75
C LEU A 77 -4.33 -22.91 -5.28
N PRO A 78 -4.46 -24.11 -4.67
CA PRO A 78 -5.44 -25.12 -5.09
C PRO A 78 -6.89 -24.63 -5.15
N GLU A 79 -7.26 -23.72 -4.24
CA GLU A 79 -8.60 -23.12 -4.13
C GLU A 79 -8.60 -21.63 -4.54
N GLY A 80 -7.52 -21.16 -5.16
CA GLY A 80 -7.35 -19.78 -5.56
C GLY A 80 -8.31 -19.38 -6.67
N GLN A 81 -8.96 -18.22 -6.49
CA GLN A 81 -9.90 -17.67 -7.45
C GLN A 81 -9.49 -16.25 -7.79
N VAL A 82 -9.31 -15.98 -9.08
CA VAL A 82 -9.12 -14.63 -9.61
C VAL A 82 -10.26 -14.37 -10.60
N ALA A 83 -10.90 -13.21 -10.49
CA ALA A 83 -11.97 -12.83 -11.41
C ALA A 83 -11.45 -12.78 -12.86
N ASP A 84 -12.30 -13.16 -13.82
CA ASP A 84 -11.92 -13.19 -15.26
C ASP A 84 -11.48 -11.82 -15.79
N SER A 85 -11.95 -10.75 -15.17
CA SER A 85 -11.59 -9.36 -15.50
C SER A 85 -10.23 -8.91 -14.97
N ILE A 86 -9.48 -9.76 -14.26
CA ILE A 86 -8.15 -9.45 -13.75
C ILE A 86 -7.16 -10.29 -14.55
N HIS A 87 -6.34 -9.65 -15.36
CA HIS A 87 -5.36 -10.34 -16.22
C HIS A 87 -3.96 -10.42 -15.59
N SER A 88 -3.61 -9.44 -14.75
CA SER A 88 -2.42 -9.44 -13.90
C SER A 88 -2.62 -8.44 -12.75
N ALA A 89 -1.98 -8.69 -11.61
CA ALA A 89 -2.12 -7.84 -10.43
C ALA A 89 -0.89 -7.93 -9.53
N ILE A 90 -0.30 -6.77 -9.23
CA ILE A 90 0.88 -6.62 -8.39
C ILE A 90 0.59 -5.63 -7.26
N ASN A 91 1.11 -5.92 -6.07
CA ASN A 91 1.20 -4.97 -4.98
C ASN A 91 2.64 -4.50 -4.80
N LEU A 92 2.86 -3.18 -4.80
CA LEU A 92 4.06 -2.58 -4.25
C LEU A 92 3.85 -2.33 -2.76
N VAL A 93 4.79 -2.76 -1.93
CA VAL A 93 4.79 -2.58 -0.47
C VAL A 93 5.91 -1.63 -0.09
N PHE A 94 5.58 -0.58 0.67
CA PHE A 94 6.51 0.48 1.02
C PHE A 94 6.02 1.24 2.26
N CYS A 95 6.86 2.08 2.84
CA CYS A 95 6.45 2.84 4.03
C CYS A 95 7.01 4.25 4.02
N PHE A 96 6.28 5.18 4.64
CA PHE A 96 6.77 6.51 4.96
C PHE A 96 7.27 6.57 6.40
N GLY A 97 8.50 7.04 6.60
CA GLY A 97 9.16 7.14 7.89
C GLY A 97 9.01 8.49 8.59
N LEU A 98 7.89 9.21 8.41
CA LEU A 98 7.72 10.57 8.95
C LEU A 98 7.56 10.56 10.48
N THR A 99 6.70 9.70 11.01
CA THR A 99 6.45 9.55 12.45
C THR A 99 6.12 8.09 12.80
N LEU A 100 6.43 7.69 14.03
CA LEU A 100 5.99 6.44 14.65
C LEU A 100 5.81 6.73 16.15
N GLN A 101 4.60 7.12 16.54
CA GLN A 101 4.30 7.56 17.90
C GLN A 101 3.81 6.41 18.78
N GLU A 102 2.96 5.54 18.22
CA GLU A 102 2.30 4.45 18.95
C GLU A 102 2.54 3.10 18.26
N PRO A 103 2.76 1.99 19.02
CA PRO A 103 3.03 0.68 18.47
C PRO A 103 1.86 0.10 17.64
N GLU A 104 0.63 0.47 17.95
CA GLU A 104 -0.59 0.06 17.23
C GLU A 104 -0.56 0.50 15.76
N THR A 105 0.17 1.58 15.43
CA THR A 105 0.38 2.03 14.05
C THR A 105 1.07 0.96 13.19
N LEU A 106 1.81 0.03 13.80
CA LEU A 106 2.44 -1.08 13.07
C LEU A 106 1.41 -2.09 12.52
N ALA A 107 0.18 -2.12 13.05
CA ALA A 107 -0.89 -2.98 12.54
C ALA A 107 -1.49 -2.49 11.22
N ILE A 108 -1.37 -1.19 10.92
CA ILE A 108 -1.91 -0.52 9.72
C ILE A 108 -0.81 -0.01 8.77
N ARG A 109 0.42 -0.52 8.96
CA ARG A 109 1.60 -0.26 8.14
C ARG A 109 2.24 -1.60 7.79
N PRO A 110 2.98 -1.73 6.67
CA PRO A 110 3.32 -0.72 5.66
C PRO A 110 2.15 -0.28 4.77
N ARG A 111 2.41 0.69 3.88
CA ARG A 111 1.48 1.09 2.81
C ARG A 111 1.65 0.17 1.61
N SER A 112 0.62 0.11 0.77
CA SER A 112 0.68 -0.58 -0.51
C SER A 112 0.00 0.22 -1.63
N ILE A 113 0.49 0.04 -2.85
CA ILE A 113 -0.19 0.43 -4.09
C ILE A 113 -0.47 -0.86 -4.86
N GLY A 114 -1.74 -1.10 -5.19
CA GLY A 114 -2.17 -2.16 -6.10
C GLY A 114 -2.16 -1.66 -7.54
N ILE A 115 -1.66 -2.49 -8.44
CA ILE A 115 -1.57 -2.25 -9.88
C ILE A 115 -2.21 -3.45 -10.57
N CYS A 116 -3.31 -3.23 -11.29
CA CYS A 116 -4.08 -4.30 -11.93
C CYS A 116 -4.25 -4.02 -13.42
N ASP A 117 -4.05 -5.03 -14.25
CA ASP A 117 -4.49 -5.04 -15.65
C ASP A 117 -5.89 -5.66 -15.73
N SER A 118 -6.86 -4.90 -16.25
CA SER A 118 -8.24 -5.34 -16.42
C SER A 118 -8.67 -5.51 -17.87
N GLY A 119 -7.72 -5.62 -18.80
CA GLY A 119 -7.99 -5.83 -20.22
C GLY A 119 -7.83 -4.55 -21.03
N ASP A 120 -8.77 -3.63 -20.97
CA ASP A 120 -8.76 -2.35 -21.70
C ASP A 120 -8.08 -1.20 -20.94
N ARG A 121 -7.97 -1.34 -19.61
CA ARG A 121 -7.40 -0.33 -18.71
C ARG A 121 -6.51 -0.93 -17.62
N PHE A 122 -5.70 -0.07 -17.03
CA PHE A 122 -5.01 -0.32 -15.76
C PHE A 122 -5.78 0.33 -14.60
N ILE A 123 -5.81 -0.35 -13.46
CA ILE A 123 -6.40 0.14 -12.22
C ILE A 123 -5.29 0.28 -11.18
N ILE A 124 -5.11 1.49 -10.66
CA ILE A 124 -4.18 1.82 -9.58
C ILE A 124 -4.98 2.09 -8.32
N THR A 125 -4.72 1.36 -7.24
CA THR A 125 -5.45 1.49 -5.97
C THR A 125 -4.52 1.63 -4.78
N PHE A 126 -4.93 2.41 -3.78
CA PHE A 126 -4.25 2.48 -2.50
C PHE A 126 -5.18 3.04 -1.42
N MET A 127 -4.93 2.66 -0.17
CA MET A 127 -5.64 3.21 0.97
C MET A 127 -5.19 4.65 1.24
N GLU A 128 -6.14 5.55 1.51
CA GLU A 128 -5.85 6.93 1.88
C GLU A 128 -5.01 6.97 3.17
N PRO A 129 -3.80 7.57 3.13
CA PRO A 129 -3.01 7.80 4.32
C PRO A 129 -3.60 8.95 5.17
N PRO A 130 -3.56 8.88 6.51
CA PRO A 130 -4.09 9.92 7.38
C PRO A 130 -3.29 11.24 7.33
N MET A 131 -2.10 11.24 6.72
CA MET A 131 -1.26 12.42 6.57
C MET A 131 -1.41 13.01 5.15
N PRO A 132 -1.91 14.25 5.00
CA PRO A 132 -2.16 14.85 3.68
C PRO A 132 -0.94 14.90 2.75
N VAL A 133 0.26 15.13 3.31
CA VAL A 133 1.50 15.16 2.51
C VAL A 133 1.84 13.79 1.90
N VAL A 134 1.52 12.71 2.62
CA VAL A 134 1.72 11.34 2.16
C VAL A 134 0.72 11.01 1.06
N ASN A 135 -0.54 11.43 1.27
CA ASN A 135 -1.60 11.24 0.29
C ASN A 135 -1.29 11.94 -1.04
N ALA A 136 -0.94 13.23 -0.98
CA ALA A 136 -0.60 14.03 -2.15
C ALA A 136 0.59 13.45 -2.95
N ALA A 137 1.58 12.86 -2.28
CA ALA A 137 2.69 12.20 -2.95
C ALA A 137 2.21 10.97 -3.75
N MET A 138 1.38 10.12 -3.14
CA MET A 138 0.86 8.91 -3.79
C MET A 138 -0.10 9.23 -4.95
N GLU A 139 -0.98 10.22 -4.78
CA GLU A 139 -1.83 10.75 -5.87
C GLU A 139 -0.99 11.28 -7.03
N HIS A 140 0.07 12.05 -6.73
CA HIS A 140 0.96 12.57 -7.75
C HIS A 140 1.66 11.46 -8.54
N TRP A 141 2.18 10.43 -7.86
CA TRP A 141 2.82 9.29 -8.52
C TRP A 141 1.83 8.55 -9.42
N ALA A 142 0.61 8.28 -8.95
CA ALA A 142 -0.42 7.63 -9.75
C ALA A 142 -0.79 8.45 -10.99
N HIS A 143 -1.03 9.76 -10.84
CA HIS A 143 -1.33 10.64 -11.98
C HIS A 143 -0.17 10.78 -12.96
N SER A 144 1.07 10.61 -12.51
CA SER A 144 2.24 10.69 -13.38
C SER A 144 2.33 9.55 -14.41
N LEU A 145 1.53 8.49 -14.26
CA LEU A 145 1.40 7.40 -15.23
C LEU A 145 0.65 7.79 -16.51
N ILE A 146 -0.10 8.90 -16.48
CA ILE A 146 -0.94 9.34 -17.59
C ILE A 146 -0.10 10.16 -18.58
N LYS A 147 -0.19 9.81 -19.87
CA LYS A 147 0.40 10.58 -20.98
C LYS A 147 -0.14 12.00 -20.95
N ARG A 148 0.75 12.98 -20.89
CA ARG A 148 0.36 14.36 -21.13
C ARG A 148 0.10 14.56 -22.63
N PRO A 149 -1.02 15.18 -23.03
CA PRO A 149 -1.20 15.54 -24.43
C PRO A 149 -0.05 16.46 -24.88
N LYS A 150 0.51 16.17 -26.05
CA LYS A 150 1.49 17.05 -26.69
C LYS A 150 0.81 18.42 -26.84
N PRO A 151 1.39 19.53 -26.36
CA PRO A 151 0.79 20.84 -26.59
C PRO A 151 0.59 20.98 -28.10
N ALA A 152 -0.65 21.30 -28.52
CA ALA A 152 -0.97 21.48 -29.92
C ALA A 152 0.08 22.44 -30.51
N CYS A 153 0.83 21.97 -31.51
CA CYS A 153 1.85 22.76 -32.18
C CYS A 153 1.20 24.10 -32.57
N ALA A 154 1.63 25.19 -31.95
CA ALA A 154 1.08 26.52 -32.19
C ALA A 154 1.13 26.76 -33.71
N MET A 155 -0.05 26.78 -34.32
CA MET A 155 -0.22 27.02 -35.74
C MET A 155 0.39 28.40 -36.01
N ARG A 156 1.59 28.41 -36.61
CA ARG A 156 2.26 29.64 -37.03
C ARG A 156 1.37 30.30 -38.06
N ALA A 157 0.77 31.42 -37.69
CA ALA A 157 0.13 32.31 -38.65
C ALA A 157 1.25 32.95 -39.49
N SER A 158 1.14 32.75 -40.80
CA SER A 158 1.89 33.43 -41.85
C SER A 158 1.60 34.93 -41.88
#